data_AF-A0A2V0NZX4-F1
#
_entry.id   AF-A0A2V0NZX4-F1
#
_cell.length_a   1.000
_cell.length_b   1.000
_cell.length_c   1.000
_cell.angle_alpha   90.00
_cell.angle_beta   90.00
_cell.angle_gamma   90.00
#
_symmetry.space_group_name_H-M   'P 1'
#
loop_
_entity.id
_entity.type
_entity.pdbx_description
1 polymer ?
#
loop_
_entity_poly.entity_id
_entity_poly.type
_entity_poly.pdbx_seq_one_letter_code
_entity_poly.pdbx_strand_id
1 'polypeptide(L)'
;MRRLAGAKALAACLAAGGAGAAVWAAPPASDKGAAHPPPGPEHSPHLRRVGSGEAVPPADNPGVRVFPGLLSDRDAAELLRELQPLKARHGANLISPAAAAMYRFQQSYLGPAAPPVNMLRITGRPEMQGQLPPAWGYGDAFDRSKLPPALAALAARIEALPGLRLGPLRDVTINCRHHHFYRLDPHLDPALDGENVFIVSVDSGTVLTLCPLRWLKLQRAWEAVRGALTLEDERELVRRQAEGSWTGRDVDVRADARGGVLLSGDARWNWTHGTRLGVQLPGRPGLHDWFGRRDDVVPRGAERHSVVFAFAAGEPDGAAAGAGRGGGGGGGGGGGRGGAVLSRP
;
A
#
# COMPACT_ATOMS: atom_id res chain seq x y z
N MET A 1 -29.85 29.88 -1.72
CA MET A 1 -29.93 28.89 -0.63
C MET A 1 -29.22 27.55 -0.92
N ARG A 2 -29.29 26.96 -2.13
CA ARG A 2 -28.56 25.71 -2.47
C ARG A 2 -27.02 25.78 -2.36
N ARG A 3 -26.41 26.97 -2.46
CA ARG A 3 -24.94 27.18 -2.41
C ARG A 3 -24.34 27.17 -0.99
N LEU A 4 -25.12 27.59 0.02
CA LEU A 4 -24.71 27.50 1.44
C LEU A 4 -24.79 26.07 1.98
N ALA A 5 -25.66 25.23 1.39
CA ALA A 5 -25.73 23.80 1.70
C ALA A 5 -24.48 23.04 1.20
N GLY A 6 -23.91 23.43 0.04
CA GLY A 6 -22.68 22.85 -0.48
C GLY A 6 -21.45 23.16 0.37
N ALA A 7 -21.30 24.41 0.82
CA ALA A 7 -20.20 24.82 1.70
C ALA A 7 -20.29 24.17 3.10
N LYS A 8 -21.50 24.03 3.66
CA LYS A 8 -21.72 23.30 4.92
C LYS A 8 -21.53 21.80 4.77
N ALA A 9 -21.91 21.20 3.64
CA ALA A 9 -21.64 19.78 3.35
C ALA A 9 -20.13 19.51 3.17
N LEU A 10 -19.39 20.44 2.56
CA LEU A 10 -17.93 20.35 2.42
C LEU A 10 -17.22 20.50 3.77
N ALA A 11 -17.62 21.48 4.61
CA ALA A 11 -17.09 21.64 5.96
C ALA A 11 -17.45 20.45 6.88
N ALA A 12 -18.66 19.90 6.75
CA ALA A 12 -19.06 18.70 7.47
C ALA A 12 -18.37 17.43 6.95
N CYS A 13 -18.03 17.33 5.65
CA CYS A 13 -17.22 16.22 5.11
C CYS A 13 -15.74 16.32 5.47
N LEU A 14 -15.19 17.53 5.58
CA LEU A 14 -13.85 17.76 6.12
C LEU A 14 -13.78 17.41 7.63
N ALA A 15 -14.86 17.63 8.37
CA ALA A 15 -14.99 17.20 9.76
C ALA A 15 -15.37 15.70 9.91
N ALA A 16 -16.08 15.12 8.94
CA ALA A 16 -16.53 13.71 8.92
C ALA A 16 -15.62 12.82 8.06
N GLY A 17 -14.38 13.24 7.79
CA GLY A 17 -13.33 12.48 7.10
C GLY A 17 -12.82 11.25 7.86
N GLY A 18 -13.73 10.50 8.49
CA GLY A 18 -13.50 9.26 9.25
C GLY A 18 -13.18 8.04 8.39
N ALA A 19 -12.73 8.24 7.16
CA ALA A 19 -12.03 7.24 6.38
C ALA A 19 -10.94 7.96 5.59
N GLY A 20 -9.83 8.28 6.26
CA GLY A 20 -8.61 8.77 5.60
C GLY A 20 -7.99 10.07 6.12
N ALA A 21 -8.62 10.79 7.06
CA ALA A 21 -7.92 11.86 7.77
C ALA A 21 -7.04 11.26 8.88
N ALA A 22 -5.99 10.52 8.50
CA ALA A 22 -4.88 10.28 9.40
C ALA A 22 -4.30 11.65 9.76
N VAL A 23 -4.49 12.06 11.01
CA VAL A 23 -3.76 13.17 11.60
C VAL A 23 -2.29 12.88 11.35
N TRP A 24 -1.64 13.75 10.57
CA TRP A 24 -0.24 13.65 10.15
C TRP A 24 0.68 13.83 11.36
N ALA A 25 0.66 12.90 12.30
CA ALA A 25 1.65 12.81 13.35
C ALA A 25 3.02 12.77 12.67
N ALA A 26 3.98 13.53 13.21
CA ALA A 26 5.38 13.35 12.82
C ALA A 26 5.72 11.86 12.94
N PRO A 27 6.41 11.26 11.96
CA PRO A 27 6.82 9.88 12.10
C PRO A 27 7.58 9.75 13.43
N PRO A 28 7.29 8.71 14.24
CA PRO A 28 8.13 8.43 15.40
C PRO A 28 9.58 8.34 14.92
N ALA A 29 10.53 8.73 15.77
CA ALA A 29 11.93 8.45 15.50
C ALA A 29 12.06 6.93 15.32
N SER A 30 12.18 6.49 14.07
CA SER A 30 12.36 5.07 13.77
C SER A 30 13.68 4.67 14.41
N ASP A 31 13.67 3.68 15.30
CA ASP A 31 14.87 2.86 15.51
C ASP A 31 15.18 2.27 14.15
N LYS A 32 16.08 2.95 13.42
CA LYS A 32 16.40 2.61 12.04
C LYS A 32 17.06 1.24 12.09
N GLY A 33 16.27 0.20 11.88
CA GLY A 33 16.79 -1.12 11.54
C GLY A 33 17.67 -1.02 10.30
N ALA A 34 18.24 -2.14 9.89
CA ALA A 34 19.19 -2.16 8.79
C ALA A 34 18.58 -1.53 7.52
N ALA A 35 19.05 -0.35 7.13
CA ALA A 35 18.60 0.31 5.92
C ALA A 35 18.89 -0.61 4.72
N HIS A 36 17.97 -0.72 3.78
CA HIS A 36 18.26 -1.39 2.50
C HIS A 36 19.47 -0.73 1.84
N PRO A 37 20.26 -1.48 1.04
CA PRO A 37 21.18 -0.83 0.12
C PRO A 37 20.43 0.19 -0.76
N PRO A 38 21.11 1.20 -1.32
CA PRO A 38 20.48 2.10 -2.29
C PRO A 38 19.84 1.31 -3.45
N PRO A 39 18.70 1.76 -4.00
CA PRO A 39 18.12 1.18 -5.21
C PRO A 39 19.12 1.23 -6.37
N GLY A 40 19.27 0.12 -7.10
CA GLY A 40 20.16 0.06 -8.26
C GLY A 40 19.55 0.65 -9.54
N PRO A 41 20.35 0.79 -10.61
CA PRO A 41 19.91 1.32 -11.91
C PRO A 41 18.83 0.49 -12.59
N GLU A 42 18.69 -0.79 -12.24
CA GLU A 42 17.65 -1.69 -12.75
C GLU A 42 16.23 -1.22 -12.45
N HIS A 43 16.04 -0.39 -11.42
CA HIS A 43 14.71 0.14 -11.08
C HIS A 43 14.34 1.37 -11.90
N SER A 44 15.31 2.19 -12.32
CA SER A 44 15.09 3.46 -13.04
C SER A 44 14.20 3.37 -14.29
N PRO A 45 14.21 2.30 -15.10
CA PRO A 45 13.28 2.14 -16.21
C PRO A 45 11.80 2.14 -15.82
N HIS A 46 11.47 1.82 -14.56
CA HIS A 46 10.11 1.76 -14.04
C HIS A 46 9.68 3.03 -13.30
N LEU A 47 10.55 4.04 -13.21
CA LEU A 47 10.27 5.31 -12.56
C LEU A 47 10.36 6.46 -13.57
N ARG A 48 9.36 7.34 -13.59
CA ARG A 48 9.32 8.49 -14.49
C ARG A 48 8.95 9.75 -13.72
N ARG A 49 9.67 10.84 -13.97
CA ARG A 49 9.24 12.17 -13.50
C ARG A 49 7.96 12.56 -14.24
N VAL A 50 6.93 12.96 -13.50
CA VAL A 50 5.66 13.38 -14.12
C VAL A 50 5.86 14.71 -14.84
N GLY A 51 5.31 14.84 -16.05
CA GLY A 51 5.48 15.97 -16.94
C GLY A 51 6.61 15.77 -17.95
N SER A 52 7.84 15.53 -17.49
CA SER A 52 8.99 15.37 -18.40
C SER A 52 9.11 13.96 -19.00
N GLY A 53 8.67 12.93 -18.26
CA GLY A 53 8.87 11.53 -18.65
C GLY A 53 10.32 11.07 -18.57
N GLU A 54 11.19 11.85 -17.95
CA GLU A 54 12.57 11.44 -17.73
C GLU A 54 12.62 10.30 -16.72
N ALA A 55 13.53 9.34 -16.95
CA ALA A 55 13.78 8.29 -15.98
C ALA A 55 14.34 8.90 -14.69
N VAL A 56 13.92 8.37 -13.54
CA VAL A 56 14.47 8.79 -12.25
C VAL A 56 15.81 8.05 -12.04
N PRO A 57 16.95 8.75 -11.98
CA PRO A 57 18.24 8.11 -11.76
C PRO A 57 18.32 7.53 -10.34
N PRO A 58 19.20 6.55 -10.07
CA PRO A 58 19.34 5.94 -8.75
C PRO A 58 19.55 6.93 -7.60
N ALA A 59 20.33 7.99 -7.83
CA ALA A 59 20.60 9.04 -6.84
C ALA A 59 19.34 9.82 -6.40
N ASP A 60 18.32 9.87 -7.27
CA ASP A 60 17.06 10.58 -7.02
C ASP A 60 15.92 9.62 -6.65
N ASN A 61 16.17 8.31 -6.60
CA ASN A 61 15.16 7.32 -6.26
C ASN A 61 14.88 7.40 -4.74
N PRO A 62 13.63 7.67 -4.31
CA PRO A 62 13.33 7.88 -2.89
C PRO A 62 13.32 6.58 -2.05
N GLY A 63 13.72 5.43 -2.59
CA GLY A 63 13.69 4.14 -1.89
C GLY A 63 12.64 3.17 -2.46
N VAL A 64 12.35 3.30 -3.74
CA VAL A 64 11.44 2.44 -4.51
C VAL A 64 12.24 1.35 -5.22
N ARG A 65 11.78 0.11 -5.12
CA ARG A 65 12.28 -1.02 -5.91
C ARG A 65 11.13 -1.67 -6.65
N VAL A 66 11.36 -2.02 -7.92
CA VAL A 66 10.35 -2.65 -8.79
C VAL A 66 10.84 -4.04 -9.19
N PHE A 67 9.93 -5.02 -9.09
CA PHE A 67 10.16 -6.44 -9.34
C PHE A 67 9.19 -6.92 -10.43
N PRO A 68 9.51 -6.70 -11.71
CA PRO A 68 8.65 -7.17 -12.80
C PRO A 68 8.60 -8.71 -12.83
N GLY A 69 7.43 -9.27 -13.12
CA GLY A 69 7.28 -10.73 -13.25
C GLY A 69 7.52 -11.52 -11.96
N LEU A 70 7.26 -10.91 -10.79
CA LEU A 70 7.38 -11.57 -9.49
C LEU A 70 6.53 -12.86 -9.39
N LEU A 71 5.33 -12.83 -10.00
CA LEU A 71 4.43 -13.96 -10.10
C LEU A 71 4.46 -14.56 -11.51
N SER A 72 4.46 -15.88 -11.60
CA SER A 72 4.12 -16.56 -12.85
C SER A 72 2.61 -16.44 -13.14
N ASP A 73 2.18 -16.72 -14.37
CA ASP A 73 0.74 -16.81 -14.69
C ASP A 73 0.00 -17.82 -13.80
N ARG A 74 0.65 -18.95 -13.54
CA ARG A 74 0.11 -20.00 -12.67
C ARG A 74 -0.05 -19.51 -11.23
N ASP A 75 1.00 -18.91 -10.66
CA ASP A 75 0.96 -18.40 -9.28
C ASP A 75 -0.12 -17.31 -9.12
N ALA A 76 -0.25 -16.43 -10.12
CA ALA A 76 -1.29 -15.40 -10.13
C ALA A 76 -2.70 -16.00 -10.20
N ALA A 77 -2.92 -17.01 -11.05
CA ALA A 77 -4.21 -17.69 -11.16
C ALA A 77 -4.59 -18.45 -9.88
N GLU A 78 -3.62 -19.12 -9.24
CA GLU A 78 -3.82 -19.80 -7.96
C GLU A 78 -4.16 -18.79 -6.84
N LEU A 79 -3.41 -17.68 -6.77
CA LEU A 79 -3.69 -16.61 -5.83
C LEU A 79 -5.09 -16.02 -6.05
N LEU A 80 -5.47 -15.66 -7.27
CA LEU A 80 -6.79 -15.12 -7.58
C LEU A 80 -7.92 -16.07 -7.17
N ARG A 81 -7.74 -17.38 -7.36
CA ARG A 81 -8.71 -18.40 -6.94
C ARG A 81 -8.91 -18.38 -5.42
N GLU A 82 -7.84 -18.21 -4.66
CA GLU A 82 -7.86 -18.14 -3.20
C GLU A 82 -8.41 -16.79 -2.68
N LEU A 83 -8.17 -15.70 -3.42
CA LEU A 83 -8.70 -14.38 -3.07
C LEU A 83 -10.23 -14.28 -3.20
N GLN A 84 -10.88 -15.02 -4.10
CA GLN A 84 -12.33 -14.97 -4.27
C GLN A 84 -13.13 -15.32 -3.00
N PRO A 85 -12.93 -16.48 -2.33
CA PRO A 85 -13.64 -16.78 -1.10
C PRO A 85 -13.29 -15.81 0.04
N LEU A 86 -12.06 -15.30 0.09
CA LEU A 86 -11.67 -14.27 1.07
C LEU A 86 -12.43 -12.96 0.83
N LYS A 87 -12.55 -12.53 -0.44
CA LYS A 87 -13.32 -11.36 -0.86
C LYS A 87 -14.79 -11.50 -0.45
N ALA A 88 -15.39 -12.66 -0.66
CA ALA A 88 -16.78 -12.92 -0.29
C ALA A 88 -17.01 -12.89 1.23
N ARG A 89 -16.06 -13.41 2.02
CA ARG A 89 -16.21 -13.55 3.48
C ARG A 89 -15.76 -12.32 4.29
N HIS A 90 -14.65 -11.71 3.88
CA HIS A 90 -13.93 -10.69 4.64
C HIS A 90 -13.88 -9.33 3.92
N GLY A 91 -14.29 -9.28 2.64
CA GLY A 91 -14.26 -8.05 1.87
C GLY A 91 -15.23 -7.02 2.43
N ALA A 92 -14.71 -5.85 2.76
CA ALA A 92 -15.50 -4.72 3.23
C ALA A 92 -15.26 -3.49 2.35
N ASN A 93 -16.33 -2.82 1.93
CA ASN A 93 -16.20 -1.60 1.12
C ASN A 93 -15.96 -0.41 2.05
N LEU A 94 -14.71 0.05 2.11
CA LEU A 94 -14.24 1.02 3.10
C LEU A 94 -14.53 2.46 2.73
N ILE A 95 -15.75 2.71 2.26
CA ILE A 95 -16.19 4.02 1.83
C ILE A 95 -17.55 4.36 2.42
N SER A 96 -17.62 5.49 3.12
CA SER A 96 -18.89 5.99 3.63
C SER A 96 -19.81 6.41 2.47
N PRO A 97 -21.14 6.39 2.64
CA PRO A 97 -22.06 6.86 1.61
C PRO A 97 -21.79 8.30 1.15
N ALA A 98 -21.40 9.18 2.07
CA ALA A 98 -21.03 10.56 1.78
C ALA A 98 -19.76 10.65 0.92
N ALA A 99 -18.71 9.91 1.29
CA ALA A 99 -17.49 9.83 0.49
C ALA A 99 -17.80 9.26 -0.91
N ALA A 100 -18.59 8.19 -1.01
CA ALA A 100 -18.98 7.61 -2.29
C ALA A 100 -19.73 8.61 -3.19
N ALA A 101 -20.61 9.46 -2.61
CA ALA A 101 -21.28 10.53 -3.35
C ALA A 101 -20.29 11.60 -3.84
N MET A 102 -19.32 11.97 -3.02
CA MET A 102 -18.26 12.90 -3.39
C MET A 102 -17.40 12.35 -4.54
N TYR A 103 -16.95 11.09 -4.47
CA TYR A 103 -16.19 10.46 -5.57
C TYR A 103 -17.00 10.41 -6.86
N ARG A 104 -18.30 10.08 -6.80
CA ARG A 104 -19.21 10.11 -7.96
C ARG A 104 -19.31 11.50 -8.57
N PHE A 105 -19.40 12.55 -7.75
CA PHE A 105 -19.39 13.94 -8.23
C PHE A 105 -18.05 14.28 -8.90
N GLN A 106 -16.93 13.99 -8.24
CA GLN A 106 -15.58 14.28 -8.73
C GLN A 106 -15.28 13.59 -10.07
N GLN A 107 -15.71 12.35 -10.27
CA GLN A 107 -15.47 11.60 -11.49
C GLN A 107 -16.47 11.89 -12.62
N SER A 108 -17.49 12.72 -12.37
CA SER A 108 -18.56 12.98 -13.35
C SER A 108 -18.08 13.64 -14.65
N TYR A 109 -16.88 14.23 -14.67
CA TYR A 109 -16.28 14.76 -15.90
C TYR A 109 -15.96 13.65 -16.93
N LEU A 110 -15.83 12.39 -16.49
CA LEU A 110 -15.64 11.23 -17.37
C LEU A 110 -16.94 10.84 -18.10
N GLY A 111 -18.08 11.44 -17.74
CA GLY A 111 -19.38 11.17 -18.37
C GLY A 111 -19.73 9.67 -18.29
N PRO A 112 -20.17 9.04 -19.40
CA PRO A 112 -20.51 7.62 -19.43
C PRO A 112 -19.36 6.66 -19.08
N ALA A 113 -18.10 7.11 -19.17
CA ALA A 113 -16.94 6.31 -18.81
C ALA A 113 -16.63 6.32 -17.30
N ALA A 114 -17.39 7.08 -16.50
CA ALA A 114 -17.21 7.16 -15.06
C ALA A 114 -17.46 5.79 -14.40
N PRO A 115 -16.46 5.18 -13.75
CA PRO A 115 -16.60 3.85 -13.19
C PRO A 115 -17.35 3.89 -11.86
N PRO A 116 -18.09 2.84 -11.45
CA PRO A 116 -18.69 2.79 -10.12
C PRO A 116 -17.61 2.84 -9.04
N VAL A 117 -17.81 3.70 -8.04
CA VAL A 117 -16.88 3.88 -6.92
C VAL A 117 -16.84 2.61 -6.06
N ASN A 118 -15.65 2.05 -5.85
CA ASN A 118 -15.47 0.87 -5.02
C ASN A 118 -14.11 0.87 -4.30
N MET A 119 -14.14 0.59 -2.99
CA MET A 119 -12.97 0.50 -2.13
C MET A 119 -13.02 -0.80 -1.32
N LEU A 120 -13.20 -1.92 -2.01
CA LEU A 120 -13.26 -3.22 -1.38
C LEU A 120 -11.87 -3.62 -0.89
N ARG A 121 -11.76 -3.87 0.41
CA ARG A 121 -10.51 -4.23 1.06
C ARG A 121 -10.73 -5.43 2.00
N ILE A 122 -9.71 -6.26 2.10
CA ILE A 122 -9.57 -7.32 3.10
C ILE A 122 -8.30 -6.99 3.88
N THR A 123 -8.39 -6.86 5.20
CA THR A 123 -7.24 -6.54 6.06
C THR A 123 -7.50 -7.09 7.46
N GLY A 124 -6.43 -7.53 8.14
CA GLY A 124 -6.47 -7.95 9.54
C GLY A 124 -6.81 -6.81 10.51
N ARG A 125 -6.68 -5.56 10.07
CA ARG A 125 -6.97 -4.37 10.86
C ARG A 125 -8.48 -4.07 10.89
N PRO A 126 -9.08 -3.82 12.07
CA PRO A 126 -10.47 -3.35 12.14
C PRO A 126 -10.55 -1.88 11.72
N GLU A 127 -10.96 -1.63 10.48
CA GLU A 127 -11.05 -0.28 9.90
C GLU A 127 -12.49 0.25 9.88
N MET A 128 -13.50 -0.62 9.97
CA MET A 128 -14.91 -0.21 10.05
C MET A 128 -15.74 -1.10 10.98
N GLN A 129 -16.83 -0.55 11.52
CA GLN A 129 -17.80 -1.31 12.32
C GLN A 129 -18.44 -2.42 11.47
N GLY A 130 -18.51 -3.64 12.03
CA GLY A 130 -19.10 -4.80 11.36
C GLY A 130 -18.18 -5.50 10.35
N GLN A 131 -16.95 -5.02 10.17
CA GLN A 131 -15.94 -5.75 9.40
C GLN A 131 -15.62 -7.08 10.08
N LEU A 132 -15.47 -8.15 9.29
CA LEU A 132 -15.01 -9.45 9.74
C LEU A 132 -13.53 -9.60 9.37
N PRO A 133 -12.58 -9.19 10.23
CA PRO A 133 -11.17 -9.31 9.92
C PRO A 133 -10.78 -10.79 9.72
N PRO A 134 -9.86 -11.08 8.79
CA PRO A 134 -9.28 -12.39 8.62
C PRO A 134 -8.44 -12.78 9.85
N ALA A 135 -8.27 -14.09 10.06
CA ALA A 135 -7.67 -14.64 11.27
C ALA A 135 -6.16 -14.36 11.44
N TRP A 136 -5.47 -13.90 10.39
CA TRP A 136 -4.04 -13.60 10.45
C TRP A 136 -3.69 -12.32 11.22
N GLY A 137 -4.67 -11.48 11.59
CA GLY A 137 -4.41 -10.29 12.41
C GLY A 137 -3.49 -9.26 11.75
N TYR A 138 -2.86 -8.40 12.55
CA TYR A 138 -1.95 -7.35 12.08
C TYR A 138 -1.00 -6.90 13.21
N GLY A 139 0.06 -6.17 12.86
CA GLY A 139 1.05 -5.66 13.79
C GLY A 139 1.80 -6.79 14.50
N ASP A 140 1.97 -6.68 15.82
CA ASP A 140 2.64 -7.70 16.64
C ASP A 140 1.74 -8.92 16.90
N ALA A 141 0.44 -8.80 16.63
CA ALA A 141 -0.52 -9.90 16.70
C ALA A 141 -0.67 -10.64 15.37
N PHE A 142 0.17 -10.35 14.37
CA PHE A 142 0.12 -11.01 13.08
C PHE A 142 0.53 -12.49 13.20
N ASP A 143 -0.35 -13.39 12.78
CA ASP A 143 -0.12 -14.84 12.78
C ASP A 143 0.00 -15.37 11.35
N ARG A 144 1.26 -15.56 10.92
CA ARG A 144 1.61 -16.11 9.61
C ARG A 144 0.97 -17.48 9.36
N SER A 145 0.76 -18.30 10.39
CA SER A 145 0.20 -19.64 10.25
C SER A 145 -1.28 -19.63 9.81
N LYS A 146 -1.95 -18.47 9.91
CA LYS A 146 -3.32 -18.26 9.47
C LYS A 146 -3.42 -17.72 8.05
N LEU A 147 -2.28 -17.45 7.39
CA LEU A 147 -2.30 -17.05 6.00
C LEU A 147 -2.78 -18.21 5.12
N PRO A 148 -3.69 -17.93 4.18
CA PRO A 148 -4.02 -18.83 3.09
C PRO A 148 -2.75 -19.24 2.30
N PRO A 149 -2.68 -20.49 1.77
CA PRO A 149 -1.45 -21.04 1.20
C PRO A 149 -0.80 -20.21 0.09
N ALA A 150 -1.58 -19.68 -0.85
CA ALA A 150 -1.03 -18.86 -1.95
C ALA A 150 -0.47 -17.52 -1.43
N LEU A 151 -1.12 -16.92 -0.42
CA LEU A 151 -0.62 -15.72 0.25
C LEU A 151 0.67 -16.00 1.04
N ALA A 152 0.73 -17.12 1.76
CA ALA A 152 1.92 -17.54 2.50
C ALA A 152 3.11 -17.80 1.55
N ALA A 153 2.85 -18.44 0.40
CA ALA A 153 3.86 -18.68 -0.63
C ALA A 153 4.36 -17.38 -1.26
N LEU A 154 3.48 -16.41 -1.52
CA LEU A 154 3.87 -15.09 -2.01
C LEU A 154 4.71 -14.31 -0.98
N ALA A 155 4.34 -14.34 0.31
CA ALA A 155 5.14 -13.74 1.37
C ALA A 155 6.56 -14.34 1.42
N ALA A 156 6.66 -15.68 1.41
CA ALA A 156 7.95 -16.37 1.41
C ALA A 156 8.81 -16.01 0.18
N ARG A 157 8.18 -15.85 -0.98
CA ARG A 157 8.87 -15.42 -2.20
C ARG A 157 9.42 -14.01 -2.09
N ILE A 158 8.66 -13.07 -1.51
CA ILE A 158 9.11 -11.68 -1.28
C ILE A 158 10.31 -11.67 -0.33
N GLU A 159 10.24 -12.43 0.77
CA GLU A 159 11.32 -12.55 1.75
C GLU A 159 12.60 -13.17 1.17
N ALA A 160 12.46 -14.04 0.16
CA ALA A 160 13.58 -14.65 -0.54
C ALA A 160 14.21 -13.75 -1.62
N LEU A 161 13.67 -12.56 -1.89
CA LEU A 161 14.24 -11.65 -2.88
C LEU A 161 15.63 -11.14 -2.42
N PRO A 162 16.66 -11.20 -3.28
CA PRO A 162 18.01 -10.86 -2.90
C PRO A 162 18.16 -9.37 -2.59
N GLY A 163 19.01 -9.04 -1.61
CA GLY A 163 19.36 -7.66 -1.27
C GLY A 163 18.28 -6.88 -0.51
N LEU A 164 17.18 -7.54 -0.12
CA LEU A 164 16.17 -6.95 0.75
C LEU A 164 16.46 -7.25 2.22
N ARG A 165 16.42 -6.20 3.04
CA ARG A 165 16.46 -6.27 4.51
C ARG A 165 15.05 -6.09 5.07
N LEU A 166 14.23 -7.13 4.92
CA LEU A 166 12.88 -7.16 5.47
C LEU A 166 12.92 -7.67 6.92
N GLY A 167 12.22 -6.99 7.83
CA GLY A 167 11.91 -7.55 9.15
C GLY A 167 10.76 -8.57 9.09
N PRO A 168 10.24 -9.02 10.24
CA PRO A 168 9.06 -9.88 10.26
C PRO A 168 7.86 -9.25 9.55
N LEU A 169 7.08 -10.08 8.86
CA LEU A 169 5.79 -9.71 8.27
C LEU A 169 4.80 -9.32 9.38
N ARG A 170 4.13 -8.17 9.22
CA ARG A 170 3.22 -7.57 10.20
C ARG A 170 1.79 -7.40 9.70
N ASP A 171 1.57 -7.28 8.41
CA ASP A 171 0.20 -7.23 7.86
C ASP A 171 0.16 -7.75 6.43
N VAL A 172 -1.00 -8.29 6.06
CA VAL A 172 -1.38 -8.59 4.69
C VAL A 172 -2.74 -7.98 4.43
N THR A 173 -2.74 -7.01 3.52
CA THR A 173 -3.93 -6.30 3.04
C THR A 173 -4.18 -6.65 1.58
N ILE A 174 -5.41 -6.97 1.21
CA ILE A 174 -5.81 -7.18 -0.19
C ILE A 174 -6.75 -6.05 -0.59
N ASN A 175 -6.41 -5.34 -1.65
CA ASN A 175 -7.26 -4.34 -2.28
C ASN A 175 -7.87 -4.94 -3.55
N CYS A 176 -9.19 -4.93 -3.63
CA CYS A 176 -9.96 -5.43 -4.77
C CYS A 176 -10.68 -4.25 -5.43
N ARG A 177 -10.35 -3.99 -6.69
CA ARG A 177 -10.95 -2.93 -7.50
C ARG A 177 -11.63 -3.53 -8.71
N HIS A 178 -12.77 -2.97 -9.09
CA HIS A 178 -13.54 -3.41 -10.25
C HIS A 178 -13.94 -2.23 -11.14
N HIS A 179 -14.37 -2.56 -12.37
CA HIS A 179 -14.77 -1.61 -13.41
C HIS A 179 -13.77 -0.47 -13.64
N HIS A 180 -12.46 -0.74 -13.66
CA HIS A 180 -11.39 0.26 -13.89
C HIS A 180 -11.24 1.37 -12.81
N PHE A 181 -11.98 1.32 -11.70
CA PHE A 181 -11.84 2.30 -10.60
C PHE A 181 -10.63 1.95 -9.74
N TYR A 182 -9.45 2.44 -10.10
CA TYR A 182 -8.21 2.20 -9.34
C TYR A 182 -7.86 3.34 -8.40
N ARG A 183 -8.67 4.40 -8.37
CA ARG A 183 -8.34 5.64 -7.65
C ARG A 183 -8.04 5.37 -6.18
N LEU A 184 -6.93 5.93 -5.74
CA LEU A 184 -6.50 5.99 -4.37
C LEU A 184 -5.81 7.35 -4.16
N ASP A 185 -6.37 8.19 -3.31
CA ASP A 185 -5.80 9.52 -3.08
C ASP A 185 -4.45 9.41 -2.35
N PRO A 186 -3.53 10.39 -2.52
CA PRO A 186 -2.19 10.32 -1.94
C PRO A 186 -2.24 10.22 -0.41
N HIS A 187 -1.60 9.19 0.13
CA HIS A 187 -1.52 8.90 1.56
C HIS A 187 -0.17 8.27 1.93
N LEU A 188 0.10 8.21 3.24
CA LEU A 188 1.16 7.37 3.81
C LEU A 188 0.50 6.16 4.46
N ASP A 189 1.18 5.01 4.38
CA ASP A 189 0.75 3.83 5.14
C ASP A 189 0.90 4.09 6.65
N PRO A 190 0.00 3.52 7.48
CA PRO A 190 0.08 3.60 8.94
C PRO A 190 1.48 3.31 9.46
N ALA A 191 1.97 4.09 10.44
CA ALA A 191 3.30 3.86 11.00
C ALA A 191 3.49 2.45 11.59
N LEU A 192 2.40 1.85 12.09
CA LEU A 192 2.40 0.49 12.64
C LEU A 192 2.71 -0.60 11.59
N ASP A 193 2.63 -0.29 10.30
CA ASP A 193 2.96 -1.25 9.23
C ASP A 193 4.47 -1.50 9.13
N GLY A 194 5.30 -0.68 9.80
CA GLY A 194 6.75 -0.82 9.81
C GLY A 194 7.43 -0.11 8.65
N GLU A 195 8.70 -0.45 8.43
CA GLU A 195 9.64 0.26 7.53
C GLU A 195 9.44 -0.06 6.05
N ASN A 196 8.74 -1.15 5.74
CA ASN A 196 8.73 -1.73 4.41
C ASN A 196 7.32 -2.08 3.99
N VAL A 197 6.87 -1.53 2.87
CA VAL A 197 5.57 -1.86 2.29
C VAL A 197 5.77 -2.38 0.87
N PHE A 198 5.35 -3.62 0.65
CA PHE A 198 5.51 -4.33 -0.62
C PHE A 198 4.14 -4.54 -1.27
N ILE A 199 3.92 -3.92 -2.43
CA ILE A 199 2.67 -3.94 -3.18
C ILE A 199 2.82 -4.86 -4.39
N VAL A 200 2.06 -5.95 -4.42
CA VAL A 200 2.02 -6.89 -5.55
C VAL A 200 0.74 -6.66 -6.34
N SER A 201 0.85 -6.36 -7.64
CA SER A 201 -0.31 -6.31 -8.54
C SER A 201 -0.49 -7.70 -9.17
N VAL A 202 -1.70 -8.26 -9.15
CA VAL A 202 -1.91 -9.68 -9.52
C VAL A 202 -2.39 -9.82 -10.96
N ASP A 203 -3.55 -9.26 -11.29
CA ASP A 203 -4.27 -9.42 -12.57
C ASP A 203 -4.06 -8.24 -13.55
N SER A 204 -4.10 -7.01 -13.06
CA SER A 204 -3.88 -5.81 -13.86
C SER A 204 -2.77 -4.94 -13.28
N GLY A 205 -1.97 -4.38 -14.18
CA GLY A 205 -1.02 -3.33 -13.84
C GLY A 205 -1.71 -1.99 -13.56
N THR A 206 -0.94 -1.05 -13.03
CA THR A 206 -1.34 0.34 -12.78
C THR A 206 -0.10 1.23 -12.74
N VAL A 207 -0.31 2.55 -12.76
CA VAL A 207 0.72 3.50 -12.33
C VAL A 207 0.43 3.94 -10.91
N LEU A 208 1.43 3.81 -10.04
CA LEU A 208 1.46 4.40 -8.71
C LEU A 208 2.19 5.73 -8.79
N THR A 209 1.59 6.80 -8.31
CA THR A 209 2.19 8.13 -8.36
C THR A 209 2.62 8.53 -6.94
N LEU A 210 3.92 8.78 -6.77
CA LEU A 210 4.55 9.22 -5.54
C LEU A 210 4.65 10.74 -5.51
N CYS A 211 4.19 11.35 -4.42
CA CYS A 211 4.22 12.79 -4.21
C CYS A 211 5.03 13.12 -2.95
N PRO A 212 6.03 14.01 -3.00
CA PRO A 212 6.74 14.41 -1.79
C PRO A 212 5.78 15.09 -0.81
N LEU A 213 5.70 14.61 0.43
CA LEU A 213 4.70 15.05 1.41
C LEU A 213 4.72 16.57 1.64
N ARG A 214 5.91 17.16 1.74
CA ARG A 214 6.07 18.61 1.96
C ARG A 214 5.52 19.42 0.77
N TRP A 215 5.76 18.95 -0.45
CA TRP A 215 5.29 19.60 -1.67
C TRP A 215 3.78 19.44 -1.84
N LEU A 216 3.25 18.26 -1.52
CA LEU A 216 1.81 18.01 -1.55
C LEU A 216 1.06 18.91 -0.55
N LYS A 217 1.60 19.10 0.66
CA LYS A 217 1.01 20.03 1.65
C LYS A 217 0.97 21.46 1.15
N LEU A 218 2.08 21.94 0.56
CA LEU A 218 2.15 23.29 -0.02
C LEU A 218 1.15 23.45 -1.16
N GLN A 219 1.10 22.47 -2.07
CA GLN A 219 0.16 22.49 -3.19
C GLN A 219 -1.29 22.50 -2.72
N ARG A 220 -1.66 21.67 -1.74
CA ARG A 220 -3.04 21.66 -1.18
C ARG A 220 -3.41 23.01 -0.56
N ALA A 221 -2.48 23.66 0.15
CA ALA A 221 -2.72 25.00 0.69
C ALA A 221 -2.96 26.02 -0.44
N TRP A 222 -2.17 25.95 -1.50
CA TRP A 222 -2.36 26.79 -2.69
C TRP A 222 -3.69 26.52 -3.41
N GLU A 223 -4.06 25.25 -3.58
CA GLU A 223 -5.32 24.83 -4.20
C GLU A 223 -6.54 25.30 -3.39
N ALA A 224 -6.47 25.27 -2.06
CA ALA A 224 -7.53 25.81 -1.21
C ALA A 224 -7.72 27.32 -1.41
N VAL A 225 -6.62 28.08 -1.48
CA VAL A 225 -6.67 29.53 -1.75
C VAL A 225 -7.22 29.80 -3.15
N ARG A 226 -6.70 29.09 -4.16
CA ARG A 226 -7.17 29.21 -5.55
C ARG A 226 -8.65 28.86 -5.66
N GLY A 227 -9.11 27.77 -5.05
CA GLY A 227 -10.51 27.34 -5.08
C GLY A 227 -11.43 28.38 -4.46
N ALA A 228 -11.02 29.01 -3.35
CA ALA A 228 -11.75 30.11 -2.74
C ALA A 228 -11.85 31.35 -3.65
N LEU A 229 -10.80 31.65 -4.42
CA LEU A 229 -10.75 32.82 -5.31
C LEU A 229 -11.46 32.60 -6.66
N THR A 230 -11.36 31.39 -7.21
CA THR A 230 -11.83 31.07 -8.57
C THR A 230 -13.21 30.40 -8.60
N LEU A 231 -13.72 30.00 -7.43
CA LEU A 231 -14.94 29.18 -7.31
C LEU A 231 -14.85 27.88 -8.11
N GLU A 232 -13.62 27.37 -8.32
CA GLU A 232 -13.35 26.10 -8.99
C GLU A 232 -14.01 24.95 -8.20
N ASP A 233 -14.74 24.07 -8.90
CA ASP A 233 -15.34 22.90 -8.27
C ASP A 233 -14.31 21.77 -8.10
N GLU A 234 -14.59 20.86 -7.16
CA GLU A 234 -13.74 19.70 -6.88
C GLU A 234 -13.55 18.76 -8.09
N ARG A 235 -14.48 18.75 -9.04
CA ARG A 235 -14.40 17.91 -10.24
C ARG A 235 -13.34 18.43 -11.20
N GLU A 236 -13.22 19.75 -11.36
CA GLU A 236 -12.18 20.37 -12.18
C GLU A 236 -10.78 20.12 -11.59
N LEU A 237 -10.66 20.25 -10.26
CA LEU A 237 -9.42 19.91 -9.56
C LEU A 237 -9.01 18.45 -9.81
N VAL A 238 -9.94 17.51 -9.63
CA VAL A 238 -9.66 16.07 -9.84
C VAL A 238 -9.36 15.77 -11.31
N ARG A 239 -10.02 16.44 -12.27
CA ARG A 239 -9.69 16.34 -13.70
C ARG A 239 -8.26 16.77 -13.96
N ARG A 240 -7.85 17.95 -13.46
CA ARG A 240 -6.48 18.45 -13.61
C ARG A 240 -5.45 17.49 -13.02
N GLN A 241 -5.73 16.92 -11.84
CA GLN A 241 -4.85 15.94 -11.20
C GLN A 241 -4.77 14.63 -11.99
N ALA A 242 -5.87 14.19 -12.61
CA ALA A 242 -5.88 13.00 -13.47
C ALA A 242 -5.14 13.22 -14.79
N GLU A 243 -5.26 14.40 -15.41
CA GLU A 243 -4.57 14.76 -16.66
C GLU A 243 -3.12 15.23 -16.47
N GLY A 244 -2.74 15.52 -15.22
CA GLY A 244 -1.43 15.97 -14.81
C GLY A 244 -0.96 15.15 -13.61
N SER A 245 -0.80 15.81 -12.47
CA SER A 245 -0.42 15.15 -11.22
C SER A 245 -0.91 15.95 -10.02
N TRP A 246 -0.63 15.47 -8.81
CA TRP A 246 -0.90 16.22 -7.59
C TRP A 246 0.12 17.31 -7.36
N THR A 247 1.40 17.12 -7.70
CA THR A 247 2.43 18.16 -7.58
C THR A 247 3.31 18.21 -8.84
N GLY A 248 4.08 19.29 -8.99
CA GLY A 248 5.08 19.42 -10.06
C GLY A 248 6.36 18.59 -9.83
N ARG A 249 6.42 17.76 -8.77
CA ARG A 249 7.60 16.94 -8.41
C ARG A 249 7.28 15.46 -8.27
N ASP A 250 6.10 15.05 -8.74
CA ASP A 250 5.66 13.68 -8.59
C ASP A 250 6.50 12.72 -9.46
N VAL A 251 6.57 11.48 -8.99
CA VAL A 251 7.21 10.37 -9.70
C VAL A 251 6.18 9.29 -9.94
N ASP A 252 6.01 8.91 -11.20
CA ASP A 252 5.23 7.74 -11.58
C ASP A 252 6.08 6.48 -11.47
N VAL A 253 5.51 5.45 -10.86
CA VAL A 253 6.08 4.12 -10.70
C VAL A 253 5.18 3.13 -11.43
N ARG A 254 5.74 2.44 -12.40
CA ARG A 254 5.02 1.42 -13.16
C ARG A 254 4.94 0.12 -12.35
N ALA A 255 3.74 -0.23 -11.91
CA ALA A 255 3.44 -1.47 -11.22
C ALA A 255 2.74 -2.43 -12.19
N ASP A 256 3.53 -3.24 -12.90
CA ASP A 256 3.01 -4.17 -13.90
C ASP A 256 2.16 -5.29 -13.26
N ALA A 257 1.24 -5.86 -14.03
CA ALA A 257 0.53 -7.07 -13.62
C ALA A 257 1.55 -8.16 -13.29
N ARG A 258 1.29 -8.93 -12.22
CA ARG A 258 2.19 -9.95 -11.67
C ARG A 258 3.53 -9.41 -11.15
N GLY A 259 3.70 -8.10 -11.08
CA GLY A 259 4.89 -7.42 -10.56
C GLY A 259 4.73 -6.98 -9.11
N GLY A 260 5.86 -6.62 -8.50
CA GLY A 260 5.95 -6.08 -7.15
C GLY A 260 6.58 -4.68 -7.10
N VAL A 261 6.17 -3.87 -6.13
CA VAL A 261 6.80 -2.58 -5.80
C VAL A 261 7.06 -2.53 -4.30
N LEU A 262 8.32 -2.35 -3.89
CA LEU A 262 8.69 -2.07 -2.52
C LEU A 262 8.85 -0.57 -2.31
N LEU A 263 8.18 -0.05 -1.29
CA LEU A 263 8.38 1.29 -0.73
C LEU A 263 9.15 1.15 0.59
N SER A 264 10.31 1.81 0.66
CA SER A 264 11.18 1.82 1.84
C SER A 264 11.83 3.20 1.99
N GLY A 265 12.38 3.51 3.18
CA GLY A 265 13.07 4.78 3.41
C GLY A 265 12.18 6.00 3.14
N ASP A 266 12.65 6.94 2.32
CA ASP A 266 11.89 8.15 2.02
C ASP A 266 10.57 7.85 1.29
N ALA A 267 10.54 6.86 0.39
CA ALA A 267 9.33 6.44 -0.32
C ALA A 267 8.23 5.97 0.63
N ARG A 268 8.61 5.43 1.80
CA ARG A 268 7.71 4.95 2.85
C ARG A 268 7.25 6.06 3.81
N TRP A 269 8.12 7.01 4.13
CA TRP A 269 7.91 7.95 5.24
C TRP A 269 7.69 9.40 4.81
N ASN A 270 8.28 9.80 3.68
CA ASN A 270 8.35 11.18 3.24
C ASN A 270 7.64 11.42 1.89
N TRP A 271 7.22 10.36 1.22
CA TRP A 271 6.47 10.41 -0.03
C TRP A 271 5.12 9.72 0.15
N THR A 272 4.05 10.47 -0.09
CA THR A 272 2.73 9.87 -0.20
C THR A 272 2.63 9.10 -1.51
N HIS A 273 1.85 8.04 -1.55
CA HIS A 273 1.58 7.30 -2.77
C HIS A 273 0.07 7.22 -3.03
N GLY A 274 -0.30 7.11 -4.30
CA GLY A 274 -1.69 6.99 -4.71
C GLY A 274 -1.81 6.60 -6.18
N THR A 275 -3.04 6.36 -6.61
CA THR A 275 -3.38 6.11 -8.00
C THR A 275 -4.40 7.15 -8.43
N ARG A 276 -4.11 7.89 -9.50
CA ARG A 276 -4.97 8.95 -10.03
C ARG A 276 -6.34 8.37 -10.46
N LEU A 277 -7.33 9.22 -10.77
CA LEU A 277 -8.65 8.75 -11.20
C LEU A 277 -8.60 7.95 -12.52
N GLY A 278 -7.58 8.20 -13.34
CA GLY A 278 -7.46 7.67 -14.70
C GLY A 278 -8.12 8.60 -15.71
N VAL A 279 -7.76 8.44 -16.98
CA VAL A 279 -8.25 9.26 -18.09
C VAL A 279 -8.94 8.41 -19.15
N GLN A 280 -9.96 8.99 -19.78
CA GLN A 280 -10.58 8.43 -20.97
C GLN A 280 -9.93 9.04 -22.21
N LEU A 281 -9.25 8.23 -23.01
CA LEU A 281 -8.58 8.69 -24.22
C LEU A 281 -9.53 8.61 -25.43
N PRO A 282 -9.52 9.59 -26.35
CA PRO A 282 -10.30 9.52 -27.57
C PRO A 282 -9.97 8.26 -28.38
N GLY A 283 -11.00 7.51 -28.79
CA GLY A 283 -10.85 6.33 -29.62
C GLY A 283 -10.26 5.09 -28.94
N ARG A 284 -10.01 5.12 -27.62
CA ARG A 284 -9.52 3.95 -26.86
C ARG A 284 -10.55 3.51 -25.83
N PRO A 285 -10.91 2.21 -25.75
CA PRO A 285 -11.86 1.74 -24.75
C PRO A 285 -11.26 1.79 -23.34
N GLY A 286 -12.10 2.08 -22.35
CA GLY A 286 -11.72 2.05 -20.93
C GLY A 286 -10.80 3.19 -20.48
N LEU A 287 -10.43 3.13 -19.21
CA LEU A 287 -9.56 4.12 -18.58
C LEU A 287 -8.08 3.75 -18.68
N HIS A 288 -7.25 4.78 -18.68
CA HIS A 288 -5.80 4.67 -18.79
C HIS A 288 -5.12 5.47 -17.68
N ASP A 289 -3.92 5.07 -17.31
CA ASP A 289 -3.00 5.82 -16.47
C ASP A 289 -1.89 6.43 -17.34
N TRP A 290 -1.46 7.65 -17.02
CA TRP A 290 -0.25 8.24 -17.58
C TRP A 290 0.98 7.66 -16.89
N PHE A 291 2.07 7.48 -17.64
CA PHE A 291 3.36 7.08 -17.07
C PHE A 291 4.43 8.13 -17.43
N GLY A 292 4.61 9.11 -16.55
CA GLY A 292 5.54 10.22 -16.76
C GLY A 292 5.04 11.28 -17.75
N ARG A 293 4.55 10.88 -18.94
CA ARG A 293 4.05 11.78 -19.98
C ARG A 293 2.65 11.40 -20.47
N ARG A 294 2.03 12.31 -21.23
CA ARG A 294 0.71 12.13 -21.85
C ARG A 294 0.71 11.27 -23.11
N ASP A 295 1.86 10.87 -23.62
CA ASP A 295 1.98 9.95 -24.75
C ASP A 295 2.35 8.53 -24.33
N ASP A 296 2.76 8.33 -23.06
CA ASP A 296 3.04 7.04 -22.46
C ASP A 296 1.90 6.65 -21.51
N VAL A 297 1.13 5.64 -21.91
CA VAL A 297 -0.10 5.24 -21.22
C VAL A 297 -0.13 3.77 -20.88
N VAL A 298 -0.67 3.46 -19.70
CA VAL A 298 -0.93 2.11 -19.23
C VAL A 298 -2.44 1.88 -19.20
N PRO A 299 -2.99 0.93 -19.98
CA PRO A 299 -4.42 0.63 -19.94
C PRO A 299 -4.79 -0.03 -18.61
N ARG A 300 -5.97 0.30 -18.07
CA ARG A 300 -6.51 -0.37 -16.88
C ARG A 300 -7.30 -1.61 -17.26
N GLY A 301 -7.08 -2.71 -16.56
CA GLY A 301 -7.97 -3.87 -16.59
C GLY A 301 -9.35 -3.58 -16.00
N ALA A 302 -10.32 -4.46 -16.28
CA ALA A 302 -11.65 -4.36 -15.68
C ALA A 302 -11.58 -4.57 -14.16
N GLU A 303 -10.84 -5.59 -13.73
CA GLU A 303 -10.53 -5.88 -12.32
C GLU A 303 -9.09 -5.48 -12.00
N ARG A 304 -8.83 -5.19 -10.73
CA ARG A 304 -7.48 -5.12 -10.17
C ARG A 304 -7.45 -5.63 -8.74
N HIS A 305 -6.63 -6.64 -8.51
CA HIS A 305 -6.28 -7.15 -7.20
C HIS A 305 -4.84 -6.75 -6.90
N SER A 306 -4.63 -6.11 -5.76
CA SER A 306 -3.28 -5.90 -5.24
C SER A 306 -3.17 -6.36 -3.80
N VAL A 307 -2.11 -7.11 -3.52
CA VAL A 307 -1.79 -7.58 -2.17
C VAL A 307 -0.65 -6.73 -1.63
N VAL A 308 -0.85 -6.14 -0.45
CA VAL A 308 0.09 -5.28 0.24
C VAL A 308 0.61 -6.04 1.46
N PHE A 309 1.92 -6.23 1.51
CA PHE A 309 2.64 -6.85 2.62
C PHE A 309 3.40 -5.77 3.38
N ALA A 310 3.16 -5.69 4.69
CA ALA A 310 3.83 -4.75 5.56
C ALA A 310 4.86 -5.49 6.41
N PHE A 311 6.12 -5.06 6.41
CA PHE A 311 7.19 -5.67 7.20
C PHE A 311 7.80 -4.67 8.18
N ALA A 312 8.19 -5.18 9.34
CA ALA A 312 8.97 -4.42 10.31
C ALA A 312 10.34 -4.01 9.74
N ALA A 313 11.09 -3.25 10.54
CA ALA A 313 12.49 -2.97 10.27
C ALA A 313 13.31 -4.28 10.27
N GLY A 314 14.23 -4.44 9.31
CA GLY A 314 15.17 -5.56 9.31
C GLY A 314 16.18 -5.44 10.44
N GLU A 315 16.65 -6.57 10.96
CA GLU A 315 17.74 -6.57 11.94
C GLU A 315 19.07 -6.12 11.30
N PRO A 316 19.92 -5.36 12.01
CA PRO A 316 21.29 -5.10 11.57
C PRO A 316 22.03 -6.41 11.33
N ASP A 317 22.78 -6.49 10.22
CA ASP A 317 23.71 -7.60 9.95
C ASP A 317 24.64 -7.76 11.17
N GLY A 318 24.38 -8.76 12.02
CA GLY A 318 25.14 -9.02 13.24
C GLY A 318 24.33 -9.32 14.51
N ALA A 319 23.02 -9.04 14.57
CA ALA A 319 22.22 -9.31 15.77
C ALA A 319 21.87 -10.80 15.97
N ALA A 320 21.76 -11.57 14.88
CA ALA A 320 21.35 -12.98 14.91
C ALA A 320 22.42 -13.97 15.47
N ALA A 321 23.62 -13.50 15.85
CA ALA A 321 24.70 -14.38 16.33
C ALA A 321 24.77 -14.59 17.86
N GLY A 322 23.91 -13.94 18.65
CA GLY A 322 24.07 -13.87 20.11
C GLY A 322 23.25 -14.85 20.97
N ALA A 323 22.14 -15.39 20.48
CA ALA A 323 21.17 -16.11 21.32
C ALA A 323 21.22 -17.64 21.08
N GLY A 324 22.34 -18.29 21.39
CA GLY A 324 22.42 -19.73 21.17
C GLY A 324 23.72 -20.40 21.58
N ARG A 325 24.18 -20.22 22.82
CA ARG A 325 25.09 -21.17 23.49
C ARG A 325 25.17 -20.88 25.00
N GLY A 326 24.17 -21.36 25.72
CA GLY A 326 24.14 -21.45 27.18
C GLY A 326 23.87 -22.88 27.66
N GLY A 327 24.45 -23.88 26.98
CA GLY A 327 24.47 -25.26 27.44
C GLY A 327 25.70 -25.49 28.32
N GLY A 328 25.58 -25.17 29.61
CA GLY A 328 26.54 -25.56 30.64
C GLY A 328 26.04 -26.81 31.35
N GLY A 329 26.41 -27.98 30.83
CA GLY A 329 26.21 -29.25 31.52
C GLY A 329 27.12 -29.36 32.74
N GLY A 330 26.54 -29.77 33.87
CA GLY A 330 27.26 -30.23 35.05
C GLY A 330 26.71 -31.59 35.44
N GLY A 331 27.40 -32.66 35.03
CA GLY A 331 27.15 -34.03 35.46
C GLY A 331 28.36 -34.60 36.19
N GLY A 332 28.10 -35.50 37.15
CA GLY A 332 29.08 -36.33 37.89
C GLY A 332 28.97 -36.11 39.39
N GLY A 333 28.26 -36.95 40.16
CA GLY A 333 28.68 -38.29 40.64
C GLY A 333 28.88 -38.17 42.17
N GLY A 334 28.61 -39.11 43.08
CA GLY A 334 28.09 -40.46 43.10
C GLY A 334 28.22 -40.96 44.56
N GLY A 335 27.41 -41.95 44.96
CA GLY A 335 27.72 -42.87 46.06
C GLY A 335 27.10 -42.60 47.45
N GLY A 336 26.46 -43.63 48.03
CA GLY A 336 26.28 -43.71 49.48
C GLY A 336 25.06 -44.49 49.97
N ARG A 337 25.27 -45.76 50.35
CA ARG A 337 24.32 -46.77 50.87
C ARG A 337 23.62 -46.45 52.21
N GLY A 338 22.51 -47.17 52.43
CA GLY A 338 21.97 -47.59 53.75
C GLY A 338 20.56 -47.05 53.99
N GLY A 339 19.54 -47.76 54.47
CA GLY A 339 19.36 -49.09 55.07
C GLY A 339 17.87 -49.15 55.47
N ALA A 340 17.34 -50.37 55.60
CA ALA A 340 15.91 -50.73 55.65
C ALA A 340 15.11 -50.27 56.90
N VAL A 341 13.84 -50.74 56.96
CA VAL A 341 12.96 -50.98 58.15
C VAL A 341 11.99 -49.78 58.40
N LEU A 342 10.65 -49.86 58.53
CA LEU A 342 9.66 -50.90 58.92
C LEU A 342 8.20 -50.48 58.53
N SER A 343 7.38 -51.50 58.25
CA SER A 343 5.94 -51.70 58.55
C SER A 343 4.81 -50.69 58.20
N ARG A 344 3.86 -51.24 57.40
CA ARG A 344 2.38 -51.13 57.35
C ARG A 344 1.65 -50.97 58.71
N PRO A 345 0.33 -50.66 58.78
CA PRO A 345 -0.79 -50.97 57.85
C PRO A 345 -1.02 -50.02 56.69
#